data_AF-A0A1G0SGH1-F1
#
_entry.id   AF-A0A1G0SGH1-F1
#
_cell.length_a   1.000
_cell.length_b   1.000
_cell.length_c   1.000
_cell.angle_alpha   90.00
_cell.angle_beta   90.00
_cell.angle_gamma   90.00
#
_symmetry.space_group_name_H-M   'P 1'
#
loop_
_entity.id
_entity.type
_entity.pdbx_description
1 polymer ?
#
loop_
_entity_poly.entity_id
_entity_poly.type
_entity_poly.pdbx_seq_one_letter_code
_entity_poly.pdbx_strand_id
1 'polypeptide(L)'
;MNIEKGLDSKELLKPGNMLRLYATGAFPMADDNGKINWFMPEVRTIIPLDNYNIPRTLKTFLKKNYFEFRYDTDFISVIRSCADRKKTWISEELIEAYKRLHKKGHIHTVETWQNGKLVGGLYGVTFRGAFFGESMFSKVPQASKAALLKLIE
;
A
#
# COMPACT_ATOMS: atom_id res chain seq x y z
N MET A 1 18.96 9.79 -4.42
CA MET A 1 19.83 10.47 -3.44
C MET A 1 19.37 10.05 -2.05
N ASN A 2 20.23 9.40 -1.24
CA ASN A 2 19.84 8.95 0.11
C ASN A 2 19.65 10.16 1.04
N ILE A 3 18.48 10.26 1.67
CA ILE A 3 18.06 11.36 2.55
C ILE A 3 18.76 11.25 3.95
N GLU A 4 19.72 10.35 4.11
CA GLU A 4 20.28 9.91 5.40
C GLU A 4 21.21 10.91 6.12
N LYS A 5 21.49 12.11 5.58
CA LYS A 5 22.39 13.05 6.29
C LYS A 5 21.65 13.79 7.42
N GLY A 6 21.58 13.17 8.59
CA GLY A 6 21.49 13.87 9.89
C GLY A 6 20.29 13.57 10.80
N LEU A 7 19.38 12.67 10.44
CA LEU A 7 18.23 12.28 11.27
C LEU A 7 18.31 10.80 11.65
N ASP A 8 18.08 10.48 12.93
CA ASP A 8 17.91 9.11 13.40
C ASP A 8 16.79 8.41 12.60
N SER A 9 17.04 7.17 12.15
CA SER A 9 16.10 6.42 11.32
C SER A 9 14.74 6.25 12.02
N LYS A 10 14.74 6.15 13.36
CA LYS A 10 13.51 6.07 14.16
C LYS A 10 12.72 7.37 14.18
N GLU A 11 13.39 8.51 14.15
CA GLU A 11 12.74 9.82 14.06
C GLU A 11 12.01 9.99 12.73
N LEU A 12 12.57 9.47 11.64
CA LEU A 12 11.92 9.50 10.32
C LEU A 12 10.62 8.69 10.27
N LEU A 13 10.46 7.67 11.12
CA LEU A 13 9.26 6.82 11.22
C LEU A 13 8.16 7.41 12.11
N LYS A 14 8.32 8.64 12.62
CA LYS A 14 7.24 9.37 13.26
C LYS A 14 6.22 9.82 12.21
N PRO A 15 4.90 9.72 12.45
CA PRO A 15 3.87 10.01 11.46
C PRO A 15 4.05 11.35 10.72
N GLY A 16 4.34 12.43 11.44
CA GLY A 16 4.54 13.75 10.83
C GLY A 16 5.75 13.81 9.89
N ASN A 17 6.84 13.11 10.23
CA ASN A 17 8.04 13.05 9.39
C ASN A 17 7.82 12.17 8.17
N MET A 18 7.15 11.03 8.34
CA MET A 18 6.76 10.18 7.21
C MET A 18 5.93 10.96 6.20
N LEU A 19 4.90 11.69 6.65
CA LEU A 19 4.06 12.49 5.76
C LEU A 19 4.84 13.59 5.03
N ARG A 20 5.83 14.22 5.70
CA ARG A 20 6.73 15.18 5.04
C ARG A 20 7.56 14.51 3.94
N LEU A 21 8.05 13.30 4.18
CA LEU A 21 8.83 12.54 3.21
C LEU A 21 7.96 12.08 2.03
N TYR A 22 6.74 11.60 2.28
CA TYR A 22 5.76 11.34 1.22
C TYR A 22 5.46 12.59 0.39
N ALA A 23 5.30 13.75 1.05
CA ALA A 23 5.05 15.03 0.37
C ALA A 23 6.22 15.46 -0.54
N THR A 24 7.46 15.05 -0.24
CA THR A 24 8.63 15.29 -1.08
C THR A 24 8.87 14.18 -2.11
N GLY A 25 7.98 13.19 -2.21
CA GLY A 25 8.12 12.08 -3.15
C GLY A 25 9.10 10.99 -2.69
N ALA A 26 9.39 10.89 -1.39
CA ALA A 26 10.16 9.80 -0.82
C ALA A 26 9.23 8.70 -0.25
N PHE A 27 9.73 7.48 -0.14
CA PHE A 27 9.01 6.35 0.47
C PHE A 27 9.98 5.40 1.20
N PRO A 28 9.55 4.73 2.28
CA PRO A 28 10.40 3.85 3.06
C PRO A 28 10.38 2.41 2.52
N MET A 29 11.51 1.72 2.57
CA MET A 29 11.58 0.27 2.38
C MET A 29 12.63 -0.32 3.34
N ALA A 30 12.34 -1.47 3.94
CA ALA A 30 13.33 -2.22 4.71
C ALA A 30 14.22 -3.07 3.81
N ASP A 31 15.49 -3.21 4.18
CA ASP A 31 16.40 -4.20 3.60
C ASP A 31 16.23 -5.59 4.24
N ASP A 32 17.03 -6.56 3.80
CA ASP A 32 16.99 -7.95 4.28
C ASP A 32 17.30 -8.09 5.78
N ASN A 33 17.94 -7.09 6.41
CA ASN A 33 18.21 -7.04 7.85
C ASN A 33 17.12 -6.29 8.63
N GLY A 34 16.07 -5.82 7.95
CA GLY A 34 14.99 -5.03 8.52
C GLY A 34 15.31 -3.55 8.69
N LYS A 35 16.49 -3.06 8.27
CA LYS A 35 16.84 -1.64 8.36
C LYS A 35 16.02 -0.87 7.33
N ILE A 36 15.25 0.12 7.79
CA ILE A 36 14.44 0.98 6.92
C ILE A 36 15.28 2.10 6.32
N ASN A 37 15.23 2.21 5.00
CA ASN A 37 15.85 3.28 4.22
C ASN A 37 14.78 4.06 3.46
N TRP A 38 15.02 5.34 3.19
CA TRP A 38 14.10 6.20 2.45
C TRP A 38 14.61 6.44 1.03
N PHE A 39 13.77 6.11 0.06
CA PHE A 39 14.08 6.18 -1.37
C PHE A 39 13.31 7.33 -2.02
N MET A 40 13.99 8.08 -2.87
CA MET A 40 13.39 9.16 -3.66
C MET A 40 13.94 9.04 -5.09
N PRO A 41 13.21 8.36 -5.99
CA PRO A 41 13.64 8.17 -7.36
C PRO A 41 13.47 9.48 -8.15
N GLU A 42 14.38 9.72 -9.09
CA GLU A 42 14.30 10.88 -10.00
C GLU A 42 13.12 10.76 -10.98
N VAL A 43 12.85 9.53 -11.45
CA VAL A 43 11.70 9.19 -12.27
C VAL A 43 10.71 8.38 -11.45
N ARG A 44 9.48 8.85 -11.32
CA ARG A 44 8.43 8.23 -10.51
C ARG A 44 7.35 7.62 -11.40
N THR A 45 7.07 6.34 -11.21
CA THR A 45 5.90 5.69 -11.82
C THR A 45 4.63 6.21 -11.15
N ILE A 46 3.66 6.61 -11.97
CA ILE A 46 2.32 7.00 -11.53
C ILE A 46 1.26 6.18 -12.28
N ILE A 47 0.07 6.07 -11.68
CA ILE A 47 -1.12 5.57 -12.36
C ILE A 47 -2.04 6.77 -12.56
N PRO A 48 -2.22 7.26 -13.80
CA PRO A 48 -3.23 8.28 -14.09
C PRO A 48 -4.62 7.78 -13.71
N LEU A 49 -5.41 8.62 -13.06
CA LEU A 49 -6.80 8.31 -12.71
C LEU A 49 -7.69 8.40 -13.95
N ASP A 50 -7.44 9.40 -14.80
CA ASP A 50 -8.13 9.56 -16.07
C ASP A 50 -7.74 8.45 -17.06
N ASN A 51 -8.75 7.86 -17.70
CA ASN A 51 -8.57 6.83 -18.73
C ASN A 51 -7.80 5.58 -18.27
N TYR A 52 -7.89 5.19 -17.00
CA TYR A 52 -7.26 3.96 -16.51
C TYR A 52 -7.68 2.75 -17.35
N ASN A 53 -6.70 2.10 -17.97
CA ASN A 53 -6.95 0.96 -18.86
C ASN A 53 -7.24 -0.31 -18.05
N ILE A 54 -8.52 -0.57 -17.78
CA ILE A 54 -8.98 -1.77 -17.08
C ILE A 54 -8.67 -3.02 -17.94
N PRO A 55 -7.86 -3.98 -17.45
CA PRO A 55 -7.52 -5.17 -18.21
C PRO A 55 -8.76 -5.97 -18.63
N ARG A 56 -8.79 -6.43 -19.89
CA ARG A 56 -9.93 -7.21 -20.44
C ARG A 56 -10.29 -8.43 -19.58
N THR A 57 -9.29 -9.13 -19.04
CA THR A 57 -9.50 -10.29 -18.17
C THR A 57 -10.17 -9.92 -16.85
N LEU A 58 -9.85 -8.75 -16.28
CA LEU A 58 -10.51 -8.21 -15.10
C LEU A 58 -11.97 -7.84 -15.40
N LYS A 59 -12.23 -7.14 -16.52
CA LYS A 59 -13.60 -6.80 -16.95
C LYS A 59 -14.48 -8.05 -17.06
N THR A 60 -13.98 -9.11 -17.69
CA THR A 60 -14.73 -10.37 -17.81
C THR A 60 -14.93 -11.04 -16.46
N PHE A 61 -13.93 -11.00 -15.58
CA PHE A 61 -14.02 -11.61 -14.25
C PHE A 61 -15.08 -10.91 -13.37
N LEU A 62 -15.09 -9.58 -13.34
CA LEU A 62 -15.96 -8.79 -12.48
C LEU A 62 -17.45 -8.93 -12.81
N LYS A 63 -17.82 -9.27 -14.06
CA LYS A 63 -19.21 -9.57 -14.44
C LYS A 63 -19.85 -10.69 -13.63
N LYS A 64 -19.05 -11.54 -12.98
CA LYS A 64 -19.50 -12.68 -12.20
C LYS A 64 -19.76 -12.34 -10.72
N ASN A 65 -19.55 -11.08 -10.30
CA ASN A 65 -19.82 -10.56 -8.94
C ASN A 65 -19.27 -11.45 -7.80
N TYR A 66 -18.04 -11.92 -7.95
CA TYR A 66 -17.43 -12.86 -7.00
C TYR A 66 -16.86 -12.24 -5.72
N PHE A 67 -16.72 -10.92 -5.69
CA PHE A 67 -16.03 -10.23 -4.62
C PHE A 67 -16.96 -9.26 -3.92
N GLU A 68 -16.89 -9.29 -2.60
CA GLU A 68 -17.32 -8.21 -1.73
C GLU A 68 -16.13 -7.27 -1.53
N PHE A 69 -16.36 -5.97 -1.61
CA PHE A 69 -15.33 -4.96 -1.37
C PHE A 69 -15.57 -4.28 -0.04
N ARG A 70 -14.49 -4.15 0.74
CA ARG A 70 -14.49 -3.43 2.01
C ARG A 70 -13.32 -2.44 2.06
N TYR A 71 -13.43 -1.45 2.92
CA TYR A 71 -12.47 -0.38 3.07
C TYR A 71 -12.19 -0.14 4.54
N ASP A 72 -10.91 -0.04 4.90
CA ASP A 72 -10.46 0.27 6.26
C ASP A 72 -11.03 -0.65 7.35
N THR A 73 -11.38 -1.91 7.01
CA THR A 73 -11.99 -2.84 7.97
C THR A 73 -10.99 -3.79 8.62
N ASP A 74 -9.90 -4.13 7.91
CA ASP A 74 -8.85 -5.00 8.44
C ASP A 74 -7.45 -4.66 7.92
N PHE A 75 -6.98 -3.47 8.31
CA PHE A 75 -5.65 -2.97 7.95
C PHE A 75 -4.51 -3.96 8.27
N ILE A 76 -4.55 -4.60 9.45
CA ILE A 76 -3.48 -5.51 9.88
C ILE A 76 -3.41 -6.76 9.00
N SER A 77 -4.55 -7.37 8.69
CA SER A 77 -4.55 -8.54 7.81
C SER A 77 -4.12 -8.20 6.39
N VAL A 78 -4.46 -7.01 5.88
CA VAL A 78 -4.01 -6.55 4.56
C VAL A 78 -2.49 -6.39 4.52
N ILE A 79 -1.91 -5.60 5.43
CA ILE A 79 -0.46 -5.35 5.40
C ILE A 79 0.34 -6.63 5.66
N ARG A 80 -0.12 -7.51 6.56
CA ARG A 80 0.52 -8.80 6.80
C ARG A 80 0.40 -9.73 5.59
N SER A 81 -0.73 -9.75 4.90
CA SER A 81 -0.87 -10.50 3.65
C SER A 81 0.01 -9.92 2.54
N CYS A 82 0.28 -8.61 2.54
CA CYS A 82 1.30 -8.02 1.67
C CYS A 82 2.71 -8.41 2.07
N ALA A 83 3.01 -8.55 3.36
CA ALA A 83 4.34 -8.92 3.85
C ALA A 83 4.65 -10.42 3.65
N ASP A 84 3.62 -11.27 3.55
CA ASP A 84 3.71 -12.73 3.38
C ASP A 84 4.23 -13.15 2.00
N ARG A 85 5.55 -12.98 1.81
CA ARG A 85 6.30 -13.36 0.61
C ARG A 85 7.72 -13.75 0.99
N LYS A 86 8.36 -14.62 0.20
CA LYS A 86 9.72 -15.14 0.48
C LYS A 86 10.78 -14.04 0.70
N LYS A 87 10.64 -12.90 0.01
CA LYS A 87 11.46 -11.69 0.19
C LYS A 87 10.55 -10.48 0.26
N THR A 88 10.60 -9.75 1.36
CA THR A 88 9.73 -8.60 1.63
C THR A 88 10.53 -7.43 2.17
N TRP A 89 10.14 -6.22 1.79
CA TRP A 89 10.64 -4.97 2.37
C TRP A 89 9.76 -4.44 3.50
N ILE A 90 8.66 -5.14 3.80
CA ILE A 90 7.68 -4.76 4.82
C ILE A 90 8.11 -5.45 6.12
N SER A 91 8.99 -4.79 6.89
CA SER A 91 9.44 -5.28 8.21
C SER A 91 8.39 -5.00 9.29
N GLU A 92 8.49 -5.69 10.44
CA GLU A 92 7.61 -5.42 11.60
C GLU A 92 7.73 -3.97 12.10
N GLU A 93 8.93 -3.36 12.05
CA GLU A 93 9.12 -1.95 12.42
C GLU A 93 8.33 -1.02 11.47
N LEU A 94 8.33 -1.33 10.17
CA LEU A 94 7.57 -0.56 9.19
C LEU A 94 6.06 -0.76 9.34
N ILE A 95 5.62 -1.97 9.69
CA ILE A 95 4.23 -2.27 10.05
C ILE A 95 3.81 -1.42 11.26
N GLU A 96 4.62 -1.33 12.31
CA GLU A 96 4.32 -0.48 13.47
C GLU A 96 4.30 1.02 13.12
N ALA A 97 5.16 1.47 12.20
CA ALA A 97 5.11 2.84 11.68
C ALA A 97 3.81 3.12 10.91
N TYR A 98 3.41 2.20 10.03
CA TYR A 98 2.15 2.29 9.31
C TYR A 98 0.93 2.17 10.22
N LYS A 99 0.96 1.37 11.29
CA LYS A 99 -0.10 1.36 12.31
C LYS A 99 -0.31 2.74 12.94
N ARG A 100 0.76 3.51 13.17
CA ARG A 100 0.66 4.88 13.69
C ARG A 100 0.04 5.84 12.67
N LEU A 101 0.36 5.71 11.39
CA LEU A 101 -0.26 6.50 10.31
C LEU A 101 -1.73 6.13 10.09
N HIS A 102 -2.07 4.85 10.11
CA HIS A 102 -3.44 4.35 10.05
C HIS A 102 -4.30 4.94 11.17
N LYS A 103 -3.79 4.91 12.43
CA LYS A 103 -4.47 5.55 13.57
C LYS A 103 -4.67 7.07 13.42
N LYS A 104 -3.91 7.72 12.53
CA LYS A 104 -4.03 9.14 12.21
C LYS A 104 -4.88 9.42 10.95
N GLY A 105 -5.47 8.38 10.34
CA GLY A 105 -6.32 8.51 9.15
C GLY A 105 -5.53 8.75 7.86
N HIS A 106 -4.27 8.32 7.81
CA HIS A 106 -3.39 8.50 6.65
C HIS A 106 -3.07 7.21 5.92
N ILE A 107 -3.56 6.07 6.38
CA ILE A 107 -3.45 4.81 5.63
C ILE A 107 -4.84 4.28 5.42
N HIS A 108 -5.07 3.84 4.19
CA HIS A 108 -6.32 3.22 3.82
C HIS A 108 -6.09 1.89 3.13
N THR A 109 -7.05 0.99 3.29
CA THR A 109 -7.09 -0.30 2.63
C THR A 109 -8.26 -0.41 1.68
N VAL A 110 -8.03 -1.11 0.57
CA VAL A 110 -9.11 -1.63 -0.28
C VAL A 110 -9.00 -3.13 -0.27
N GLU A 111 -10.06 -3.79 0.17
CA GLU A 111 -10.06 -5.19 0.53
C GLU A 111 -11.00 -5.96 -0.38
N THR A 112 -10.53 -7.10 -0.88
CA THR A 112 -11.30 -8.02 -1.70
C THR A 112 -11.64 -9.25 -0.87
N TRP A 113 -12.93 -9.44 -0.59
CA TRP A 113 -13.46 -10.53 0.21
C TRP A 113 -14.22 -11.52 -0.66
N GLN A 114 -14.09 -12.80 -0.35
CA GLN A 114 -14.84 -13.88 -1.01
C GLN A 114 -15.24 -14.91 0.04
N ASN A 115 -16.54 -15.22 0.13
CA ASN A 115 -17.10 -16.18 1.10
C ASN A 115 -16.64 -15.89 2.54
N GLY A 116 -16.67 -14.61 2.94
CA GLY A 116 -16.24 -14.16 4.26
C GLY A 116 -14.72 -14.19 4.51
N LYS A 117 -13.89 -14.49 3.51
CA LYS A 117 -12.42 -14.53 3.62
C LYS A 117 -11.77 -13.38 2.88
N LEU A 118 -10.75 -12.79 3.48
CA LEU A 118 -9.89 -11.80 2.83
C LEU A 118 -8.97 -12.49 1.80
N VAL A 119 -9.28 -12.31 0.51
CA VAL A 119 -8.61 -13.01 -0.61
C VAL A 119 -7.71 -12.11 -1.45
N GLY A 120 -7.74 -10.80 -1.22
CA GLY A 120 -6.82 -9.85 -1.84
C GLY A 120 -7.04 -8.46 -1.28
N GLY A 121 -6.21 -7.52 -1.72
CA GLY A 121 -6.35 -6.13 -1.34
C GLY A 121 -5.08 -5.35 -1.57
N LEU A 122 -5.15 -4.07 -1.24
CA LEU A 122 -4.03 -3.15 -1.23
C LEU A 122 -4.14 -2.21 -0.05
N TYR A 123 -3.01 -1.60 0.29
CA TYR A 123 -2.98 -0.46 1.20
C TYR A 123 -2.10 0.65 0.63
N GLY A 124 -2.33 1.86 1.10
CA GLY A 124 -1.51 3.00 0.73
C GLY A 124 -1.62 4.14 1.70
N VAL A 125 -0.67 5.07 1.60
CA VAL A 125 -0.67 6.31 2.38
C VAL A 125 -1.43 7.39 1.62
N THR A 126 -2.33 8.11 2.28
CA THR A 126 -3.02 9.27 1.73
C THR A 126 -2.40 10.56 2.26
N PHE A 127 -2.11 11.46 1.33
CA PHE A 127 -1.69 12.81 1.66
C PHE A 127 -2.23 13.80 0.62
N ARG A 128 -3.16 14.66 1.05
CA ARG A 128 -3.90 15.57 0.16
C ARG A 128 -4.55 14.78 -0.99
N GLY A 129 -4.45 15.25 -2.23
CA GLY A 129 -5.02 14.59 -3.40
C GLY A 129 -4.23 13.40 -3.95
N ALA A 130 -3.27 12.84 -3.19
CA ALA A 130 -2.44 11.73 -3.63
C ALA A 130 -2.64 10.48 -2.76
N PHE A 131 -2.72 9.33 -3.43
CA PHE A 131 -2.68 8.00 -2.83
C PHE A 131 -1.37 7.31 -3.23
N PHE A 132 -0.50 7.07 -2.26
CA PHE A 132 0.76 6.36 -2.45
C PHE A 132 0.50 4.87 -2.25
N GLY A 133 0.31 4.14 -3.35
CA GLY A 133 0.10 2.68 -3.30
C GLY A 133 1.35 1.98 -2.79
N GLU A 134 1.30 1.49 -1.55
CA GLU A 134 2.44 0.85 -0.87
C GLU A 134 2.59 -0.59 -1.34
N SER A 135 1.54 -1.39 -1.21
CA SER A 135 1.58 -2.78 -1.65
C SER A 135 0.19 -3.35 -1.86
N MET A 136 0.18 -4.51 -2.52
CA MET A 136 -1.03 -5.29 -2.76
C MET A 136 -0.72 -6.78 -2.71
N PHE A 137 -1.75 -7.59 -2.46
CA PHE A 137 -1.64 -9.05 -2.42
C PHE A 137 -2.88 -9.70 -3.05
N SER A 138 -2.71 -10.93 -3.53
CA SER A 138 -3.78 -11.72 -4.15
C SER A 138 -3.60 -13.18 -3.77
N LYS A 139 -4.59 -13.76 -3.07
CA LYS A 139 -4.66 -15.20 -2.74
C LYS A 139 -5.45 -15.97 -3.80
N VAL A 140 -6.30 -15.28 -4.55
CA VAL A 140 -7.04 -15.82 -5.70
C VAL A 140 -6.82 -14.94 -6.93
N PRO A 141 -7.03 -15.45 -8.16
CA PRO A 141 -6.87 -14.65 -9.37
C PRO A 141 -7.73 -13.37 -9.34
N GLN A 142 -7.19 -12.28 -9.90
CA GLN A 142 -7.84 -10.98 -10.06
C GLN A 142 -8.13 -10.19 -8.78
N ALA A 143 -7.94 -10.73 -7.57
CA ALA A 143 -8.35 -10.05 -6.34
C ALA A 143 -7.64 -8.71 -6.09
N SER A 144 -6.31 -8.63 -6.25
CA SER A 144 -5.59 -7.35 -6.10
C SER A 144 -5.88 -6.34 -7.21
N LYS A 145 -6.09 -6.82 -8.44
CA LYS A 145 -6.47 -5.97 -9.58
C LYS A 145 -7.87 -5.39 -9.42
N ALA A 146 -8.79 -6.17 -8.85
CA ALA A 146 -10.12 -5.71 -8.49
C ALA A 146 -10.07 -4.66 -7.39
N ALA A 147 -9.25 -4.85 -6.35
CA ALA A 147 -9.03 -3.84 -5.31
C ALA A 147 -8.45 -2.53 -5.89
N LEU A 148 -7.47 -2.63 -6.81
CA LEU A 148 -6.92 -1.44 -7.48
C LEU A 148 -7.97 -0.72 -8.32
N LEU A 149 -8.81 -1.46 -9.05
CA LEU A 149 -9.89 -0.82 -9.81
C LEU A 149 -10.85 -0.08 -8.86
N LYS A 150 -11.22 -0.70 -7.73
CA LYS A 150 -12.10 -0.08 -6.73
C LYS A 150 -11.51 1.11 -6.00
N LEU A 151 -10.18 1.20 -5.93
CA LEU A 151 -9.50 2.41 -5.45
C LEU A 151 -9.64 3.57 -6.44
N ILE A 152 -9.64 3.28 -7.74
CA ILE A 152 -9.62 4.28 -8.81
C ILE A 152 -11.04 4.78 -9.17
N GLU A 153 -12.06 3.94 -9.00
CA GLU A 153 -13.49 4.26 -9.17
C GLU A 153 -14.01 5.24 -8.10
#